data_AF-A0A1H3EEZ6-F1
#
_entry.id   AF-A0A1H3EEZ6-F1
#
_cell.length_a   1.000
_cell.length_b   1.000
_cell.length_c   1.000
_cell.angle_alpha   90.00
_cell.angle_beta   90.00
_cell.angle_gamma   90.00
#
_symmetry.space_group_name_H-M   'P 1'
#
loop_
_entity.id
_entity.type
_entity.pdbx_description
1 polymer ?
#
loop_
_entity_poly.entity_id
_entity_poly.type
_entity_poly.pdbx_seq_one_letter_code
_entity_poly.pdbx_strand_id
1 'polypeptide(L)'
;MTMKAMLLMALLPASAAIADETEYLCTSEINGEIIQIFQDADRSEARLVVQNTEGAASVAHGLDGVTFIHIKTDEVWTLALHFPTMTYELSTHGATSIEDHGHCTKRG
;
A
#
# COMPACT_ATOMS: atom_id res chain seq x y z
N MET A 1 -29.27 -51.48 -14.36
CA MET A 1 -28.18 -51.18 -13.42
C MET A 1 -27.09 -50.47 -14.22
N THR A 2 -27.03 -49.14 -14.16
CA THR A 2 -25.97 -48.33 -14.77
C THR A 2 -25.84 -47.06 -13.91
N MET A 3 -24.70 -46.92 -13.25
CA MET A 3 -24.37 -45.85 -12.30
C MET A 3 -24.31 -44.51 -13.02
N LYS A 4 -25.08 -43.53 -12.53
CA LYS A 4 -25.02 -42.13 -12.96
C LYS A 4 -23.88 -41.47 -12.17
N ALA A 5 -22.81 -41.12 -12.86
CA ALA A 5 -21.63 -40.49 -12.28
C ALA A 5 -22.01 -39.19 -11.56
N MET A 6 -21.64 -39.11 -10.29
CA MET A 6 -21.82 -37.95 -9.43
C MET A 6 -20.67 -36.98 -9.74
N LEU A 7 -20.98 -35.86 -10.38
CA LEU A 7 -20.01 -34.82 -10.69
C LEU A 7 -19.69 -34.06 -9.40
N LEU A 8 -18.55 -34.36 -8.77
CA LEU A 8 -18.00 -33.56 -7.68
C LEU A 8 -17.51 -32.23 -8.27
N MET A 9 -18.26 -31.15 -8.06
CA MET A 9 -17.73 -29.79 -8.26
C MET A 9 -16.69 -29.54 -7.15
N ALA A 10 -15.41 -29.68 -7.51
CA ALA A 10 -14.33 -29.22 -6.68
C ALA A 10 -14.44 -27.69 -6.55
N LEU A 11 -14.78 -27.21 -5.36
CA LEU A 11 -14.58 -25.83 -4.95
C LEU A 11 -13.06 -25.59 -4.95
N LEU A 12 -12.55 -25.00 -6.04
CA LEU A 12 -11.21 -24.45 -6.04
C LEU A 12 -11.21 -23.29 -5.03
N PRO A 13 -10.36 -23.31 -3.99
CA PRO A 13 -10.12 -22.10 -3.23
C PRO A 13 -9.58 -21.07 -4.22
N ALA A 14 -10.26 -19.93 -4.34
CA ALA A 14 -9.70 -18.77 -4.98
C ALA A 14 -8.51 -18.35 -4.13
N SER A 15 -7.34 -18.90 -4.42
CA SER A 15 -6.08 -18.32 -3.96
C SER A 15 -6.09 -16.90 -4.51
N ALA A 16 -6.39 -15.93 -3.64
CA ALA A 16 -5.98 -14.56 -3.90
C ALA A 16 -4.50 -14.68 -4.26
N ALA A 17 -4.16 -14.37 -5.51
CA ALA A 17 -2.78 -14.30 -5.92
C ALA A 17 -2.12 -13.34 -4.92
N ILE A 18 -1.22 -13.85 -4.09
CA ILE A 18 -0.27 -13.00 -3.40
C ILE A 18 0.59 -12.49 -4.56
N ALA A 19 0.16 -11.36 -5.13
CA ALA A 19 1.00 -10.60 -6.02
C ALA A 19 2.29 -10.34 -5.26
N ASP A 20 3.41 -10.39 -5.96
CA ASP A 20 4.75 -10.10 -5.42
C ASP A 20 4.78 -8.61 -5.03
N GLU A 21 4.17 -8.29 -3.89
CA GLU A 21 4.03 -6.93 -3.37
C GLU A 21 5.26 -6.62 -2.52
N THR A 22 5.86 -5.46 -2.76
CA THR A 22 6.85 -4.91 -1.85
C THR A 22 6.13 -4.19 -0.72
N GLU A 23 6.38 -4.60 0.52
CA GLU A 23 5.85 -3.95 1.70
C GLU A 23 6.85 -2.90 2.24
N TYR A 24 6.36 -1.71 2.57
CA TYR A 24 7.08 -0.73 3.37
C TYR A 24 6.31 -0.44 4.66
N LEU A 25 6.99 -0.56 5.80
CA LEU A 25 6.46 -0.17 7.10
C LEU A 25 7.17 1.08 7.57
N CYS A 26 6.42 2.18 7.63
CA CYS A 26 6.89 3.51 7.93
C CYS A 26 6.41 3.94 9.32
N THR A 27 7.34 4.18 10.23
CA THR A 27 7.04 4.60 11.61
C THR A 27 7.25 6.11 11.75
N SER A 28 6.22 6.80 12.20
CA SER A 28 6.24 8.24 12.50
C SER A 28 7.20 8.55 13.64
N GLU A 29 8.02 9.59 13.45
CA GLU A 29 8.85 10.17 14.52
C GLU A 29 8.05 11.08 15.46
N ILE A 30 6.87 11.54 15.03
CA ILE A 30 6.02 12.45 15.80
C ILE A 30 5.25 11.68 16.88
N ASN A 31 4.64 10.55 16.51
CA ASN A 31 3.71 9.84 17.39
C ASN A 31 3.91 8.32 17.43
N GLY A 32 4.85 7.77 16.65
CA GLY A 32 5.11 6.32 16.59
C GLY A 32 4.08 5.51 15.80
N GLU A 33 3.15 6.17 15.12
CA GLU A 33 2.17 5.51 14.25
C GLU A 33 2.86 4.78 13.08
N ILE A 34 2.28 3.66 12.65
CA ILE A 34 2.78 2.88 11.53
C ILE A 34 1.88 3.08 10.31
N ILE A 35 2.48 3.62 9.24
CA ILE A 35 1.92 3.63 7.89
C ILE A 35 2.42 2.39 7.14
N GLN A 36 1.51 1.68 6.50
CA GLN A 36 1.84 0.49 5.70
C GLN A 36 1.62 0.80 4.23
N ILE A 37 2.58 0.41 3.40
CA ILE A 37 2.54 0.59 1.95
C ILE A 37 2.76 -0.77 1.31
N PHE A 38 1.83 -1.20 0.45
CA PHE A 38 1.94 -2.41 -0.33
C PHE A 38 2.01 -2.01 -1.79
N GLN A 39 3.22 -1.99 -2.34
CA GLN A 39 3.46 -1.64 -3.74
C GLN A 39 3.37 -2.90 -4.60
N ASP A 40 2.65 -2.83 -5.71
CA ASP A 40 2.52 -3.95 -6.63
C ASP A 40 3.84 -4.32 -7.33
N ALA A 41 3.83 -5.48 -7.99
CA ALA A 41 5.01 -6.02 -8.65
C ALA A 41 5.49 -5.18 -9.84
N ASP A 42 4.58 -4.53 -10.56
CA ASP A 42 4.91 -3.64 -11.70
C ASP A 42 5.32 -2.22 -11.26
N ARG A 43 5.17 -1.94 -9.96
CA ARG A 43 5.49 -0.72 -9.25
C ARG A 43 4.64 0.48 -9.66
N SER A 44 3.53 0.29 -10.35
CA SER A 44 2.70 1.39 -10.86
C SER A 44 1.58 1.80 -9.90
N GLU A 45 1.10 0.87 -9.09
CA GLU A 45 0.09 1.10 -8.05
C GLU A 45 0.59 0.66 -6.67
N ALA A 46 -0.08 1.16 -5.64
CA ALA A 46 0.14 0.73 -4.28
C ALA A 46 -1.15 0.82 -3.46
N ARG A 47 -1.16 0.14 -2.33
CA ARG A 47 -2.17 0.28 -1.28
C ARG A 47 -1.52 0.94 -0.07
N LEU A 48 -2.10 2.06 0.38
CA LEU A 48 -1.67 2.81 1.56
C LEU A 48 -2.62 2.52 2.72
N VAL A 49 -2.09 2.26 3.91
CA VAL A 49 -2.84 2.20 5.16
C VAL A 49 -2.30 3.25 6.12
N VAL A 50 -3.07 4.31 6.35
CA VAL A 50 -2.74 5.45 7.23
C VAL A 50 -3.86 5.58 8.25
N GLN A 51 -3.57 5.62 9.56
CA GLN A 51 -4.56 5.72 10.64
C GLN A 51 -5.72 4.70 10.51
N ASN A 52 -5.42 3.46 10.12
CA ASN A 52 -6.40 2.40 9.82
C ASN A 52 -7.35 2.68 8.64
N THR A 53 -7.09 3.73 7.87
CA THR A 53 -7.81 4.05 6.64
C THR A 53 -6.97 3.58 5.45
N GLU A 54 -7.58 2.76 4.61
CA GLU A 54 -6.94 2.19 3.44
C GLU A 54 -7.32 2.95 2.16
N GLY A 55 -6.37 3.08 1.24
CA GLY A 55 -6.59 3.73 -0.05
C GLY A 55 -5.66 3.21 -1.15
N ALA A 56 -6.23 3.03 -2.36
CA ALA A 56 -5.43 2.76 -3.55
C ALA A 56 -4.68 4.04 -3.99
N ALA A 57 -3.39 3.89 -4.30
CA ALA A 57 -2.50 4.99 -4.59
C ALA A 57 -1.82 4.78 -5.94
N SER A 58 -1.73 5.85 -6.73
CA SER A 58 -0.85 5.88 -7.89
C SER A 58 0.59 6.11 -7.46
N VAL A 59 1.53 5.52 -8.18
CA VAL A 59 2.96 5.62 -7.88
C VAL A 59 3.69 6.49 -8.90
N ALA A 60 4.41 7.50 -8.42
CA ALA A 60 5.33 8.30 -9.21
C ALA A 60 6.78 7.98 -8.79
N HIS A 61 7.61 7.56 -9.73
CA HIS A 61 9.02 7.23 -9.46
C HIS A 61 9.93 8.43 -9.69
N GLY A 62 10.76 8.74 -8.70
CA GLY A 62 11.86 9.70 -8.80
C GLY A 62 13.21 8.99 -8.94
N LEU A 63 14.29 9.77 -9.04
CA LEU A 63 15.66 9.22 -9.09
C LEU A 63 16.05 8.51 -7.79
N ASP A 64 15.73 9.11 -6.63
CA ASP A 64 16.17 8.65 -5.31
C ASP A 64 15.01 8.22 -4.40
N GLY A 65 13.84 7.96 -4.98
CA GLY A 65 12.65 7.70 -4.19
C GLY A 65 11.41 7.47 -5.01
N VAL A 66 10.29 7.42 -4.30
CA VAL A 66 8.98 7.15 -4.85
C VAL A 66 7.95 8.00 -4.12
N THR A 67 6.94 8.48 -4.84
CA THR A 67 5.82 9.20 -4.26
C THR A 67 4.54 8.40 -4.50
N PHE A 68 3.82 8.12 -3.43
CA PHE A 68 2.51 7.49 -3.44
C PHE A 68 1.44 8.57 -3.28
N ILE A 69 0.48 8.59 -4.19
CA ILE A 69 -0.56 9.61 -4.22
C ILE A 69 -1.91 8.91 -4.14
N HIS A 70 -2.65 9.15 -3.06
CA HIS A 70 -4.02 8.69 -2.91
C HIS A 70 -4.96 9.91 -2.97
N ILE A 71 -5.89 9.90 -3.91
CA ILE A 71 -6.86 10.97 -4.12
C ILE A 71 -8.24 10.47 -3.71
N LYS A 72 -8.84 11.15 -2.73
CA LYS A 72 -10.25 11.04 -2.36
C LYS A 72 -11.01 12.28 -2.85
N THR A 73 -12.33 12.24 -2.70
CA THR A 73 -13.22 13.36 -3.08
C THR A 73 -12.87 14.66 -2.35
N ASP A 74 -12.47 14.58 -1.08
CA ASP A 74 -12.28 15.71 -0.18
C ASP A 74 -10.88 15.77 0.43
N GLU A 75 -9.98 14.88 0.06
CA GLU A 75 -8.66 14.75 0.65
C GLU A 75 -7.66 14.12 -0.33
N VAL A 76 -6.43 14.64 -0.35
CA VAL A 76 -5.31 14.06 -1.08
C VAL A 76 -4.23 13.70 -0.08
N TRP A 77 -3.73 12.47 -0.15
CA TRP A 77 -2.55 12.03 0.59
C TRP A 77 -1.38 11.92 -0.37
N THR A 78 -0.26 12.54 0.01
CA THR A 78 1.00 12.45 -0.71
C THR A 78 2.05 11.91 0.25
N LEU A 79 2.56 10.71 -0.02
CA LEU A 79 3.64 10.11 0.76
C LEU A 79 4.87 9.97 -0.12
N ALA A 80 5.94 10.69 0.19
CA ALA A 80 7.23 10.55 -0.45
C ALA A 80 8.12 9.63 0.39
N LEU A 81 8.73 8.62 -0.23
CA LEU A 81 9.70 7.72 0.36
C LEU A 81 11.05 7.88 -0.34
N HIS A 82 12.08 8.24 0.43
CA HIS A 82 13.45 8.39 -0.03
C HIS A 82 14.23 7.10 0.21
N PHE A 83 14.67 6.41 -0.84
CA PHE A 83 15.33 5.10 -0.70
C PHE A 83 16.75 5.13 -0.10
N PRO A 84 17.60 6.15 -0.32
CA PRO A 84 18.93 6.17 0.27
C PRO A 84 18.92 6.22 1.81
N THR A 85 17.96 6.95 2.37
CA THR A 85 17.82 7.18 3.81
C THR A 85 16.70 6.35 4.43
N MET A 86 15.83 5.77 3.60
CA MET A 86 14.57 5.14 4.02
C MET A 86 13.75 6.07 4.93
N THR A 87 13.72 7.36 4.62
CA THR A 87 12.87 8.34 5.30
C THR A 87 11.62 8.62 4.49
N TYR A 88 10.52 8.97 5.15
CA TYR A 88 9.31 9.42 4.48
C TYR A 88 8.85 10.79 4.95
N GLU A 89 8.09 11.43 4.08
CA GLU A 89 7.28 12.60 4.35
C GLU A 89 5.84 12.30 3.90
N LEU A 90 4.87 12.53 4.76
CA LEU A 90 3.44 12.45 4.47
C LEU A 90 2.84 13.84 4.59
N SER A 91 2.12 14.26 3.56
CA SER A 91 1.22 15.41 3.63
C SER A 91 -0.19 15.00 3.23
N THR A 92 -1.17 15.48 3.98
CA THR A 92 -2.58 15.42 3.60
C THR A 92 -3.13 16.82 3.37
N HIS A 93 -3.89 16.99 2.29
CA HIS A 93 -4.53 18.24 1.93
C HIS A 93 -6.02 18.00 1.68
N GLY A 94 -6.90 18.70 2.42
CA GLY A 94 -8.34 18.56 2.28
C GLY A 94 -9.10 18.73 3.58
N ALA A 95 -10.10 17.88 3.79
CA ALA A 95 -10.95 17.84 4.99
C ALA A 95 -10.13 17.75 6.30
N THR A 96 -9.01 17.03 6.25
CA THR A 96 -7.98 17.03 7.29
C THR A 96 -6.65 17.39 6.64
N SER A 97 -5.82 18.18 7.33
CA SER A 97 -4.46 18.45 6.89
C SER A 97 -3.48 18.04 7.98
N ILE A 98 -2.64 17.08 7.63
CA ILE A 98 -1.65 16.45 8.50
C ILE A 98 -0.31 16.52 7.77
N GLU A 99 0.73 16.84 8.52
CA GLU A 99 2.11 16.65 8.10
C GLU A 99 2.75 15.65 9.06
N ASP A 100 3.43 14.65 8.49
CA ASP A 100 4.11 13.61 9.26
C ASP A 100 5.40 13.19 8.55
N HIS A 101 6.34 12.66 9.32
CA HIS A 101 7.62 12.17 8.81
C HIS A 101 8.19 11.08 9.71
N GLY A 102 9.09 10.29 9.14
CA GLY A 102 9.85 9.33 9.91
C GLY A 102 10.60 8.33 9.03
N HIS A 103 10.65 7.07 9.49
CA HIS A 103 11.52 6.06 8.92
C HIS A 103 10.77 4.82 8.46
N CYS A 104 11.17 4.28 7.32
CA CYS A 104 10.59 3.09 6.74
C CYS A 104 11.55 1.91 6.77
N THR A 105 10.96 0.71 6.81
CA THR A 105 11.66 -0.55 6.58
C THR A 105 11.00 -1.24 5.39
N LYS A 106 11.83 -1.74 4.47
CA LYS A 106 11.35 -2.55 3.34
C LYS A 106 11.24 -4.01 3.79
N ARG A 107 10.11 -4.65 3.49
CA ARG A 107 9.85 -6.08 3.66
C ARG A 107 9.47 -6.68 2.30
N GLY A 108 9.89 -7.92 2.10
CA GLY A 108 9.65 -8.75 0.92
C GLY A 108 9.77 -10.22 1.28
#